data_AF-A0A8H4GPH6-F1
#
_entry.id   AF-A0A8H4GPH6-F1
#
_cell.length_a   1.000
_cell.length_b   1.000
_cell.length_c   1.000
_cell.angle_alpha   90.00
_cell.angle_beta   90.00
_cell.angle_gamma   90.00
#
_symmetry.space_group_name_H-M   'P 1'
#
loop_
_entity.id
_entity.type
_entity.pdbx_description
1 polymer ?
#
loop_
_entity_poly.entity_id
_entity_poly.type
_entity_poly.pdbx_seq_one_letter_code
_entity_poly.pdbx_strand_id
1 'polypeptide(L)' 'MHSIIGWSSRVGAWARVEGTPIPMTSHSTSIIKHGIKVQSITILGKECAVGDEVRVQNCVCLPYKELKRDVANEVIM' A
#
# COMPACT_ATOMS: atom_id res chain seq x y z
N MET A 1 8.70 -1.02 3.10
CA MET A 1 8.82 -2.09 4.11
C MET A 1 7.41 -2.63 4.34
N HIS A 2 7.18 -3.95 4.22
CA HIS A 2 5.84 -4.56 4.10
C HIS A 2 5.06 -4.06 2.87
N SER A 3 5.70 -4.15 1.71
CA SER A 3 5.13 -3.70 0.44
C SER A 3 5.43 -4.71 -0.66
N ILE A 4 4.48 -4.91 -1.57
CA ILE A 4 4.66 -5.66 -2.82
C ILE A 4 4.38 -4.70 -3.97
N ILE A 5 5.33 -4.55 -4.89
CA ILE A 5 5.21 -3.67 -6.06
C ILE A 5 5.11 -4.55 -7.31
N GLY A 6 3.95 -4.53 -7.95
CA GLY A 6 3.69 -5.29 -9.18
C GLY A 6 4.52 -4.77 -10.36
N TRP A 7 4.73 -5.64 -11.36
CA TRP A 7 5.53 -5.33 -12.54
C TRP A 7 5.07 -4.07 -13.29
N SER A 8 6.05 -3.39 -13.90
CA SER A 8 5.87 -2.15 -14.65
C SER A 8 5.24 -1.00 -13.86
N SER A 9 5.15 -1.12 -12.54
CA SER A 9 4.70 -0.02 -11.68
C SER A 9 5.80 1.03 -11.52
N ARG A 10 5.38 2.26 -11.25
CA ARG A 10 6.26 3.41 -11.05
C ARG A 10 6.02 4.01 -9.67
N VAL A 11 7.09 4.39 -8.99
CA VAL A 11 7.05 5.08 -7.70
C VAL A 11 7.74 6.43 -7.88
N GLY A 12 7.00 7.50 -7.63
CA GLY A 12 7.47 8.88 -7.79
C GLY A 12 8.62 9.24 -6.85
N ALA A 13 9.29 10.35 -7.15
CA ALA A 13 10.31 10.92 -6.30
C ALA A 13 9.72 11.23 -4.92
N TRP A 14 10.45 10.85 -3.85
CA TRP A 14 10.01 11.04 -2.46
C TRP A 14 8.70 10.35 -2.07
N ALA A 15 8.12 9.53 -2.95
CA ALA A 15 6.96 8.73 -2.64
C ALA A 15 7.30 7.61 -1.65
N ARG A 16 6.30 7.17 -0.89
CA ARG A 16 6.46 6.14 0.14
C ARG A 16 5.38 5.09 0.01
N VAL A 17 5.79 3.84 -0.20
CA VAL A 17 4.89 2.69 -0.28
C VAL A 17 5.23 1.70 0.83
N GLU A 18 4.38 1.58 1.83
CA GLU A 18 4.67 0.81 3.05
C GLU A 18 3.45 0.18 3.70
N GLY A 19 3.66 -0.89 4.46
CA GLY A 19 2.64 -1.46 5.34
C GLY A 19 2.84 -1.02 6.79
N THR A 20 2.13 -1.67 7.71
CA THR A 20 2.35 -1.55 9.14
C THR A 20 3.12 -2.76 9.62
N PRO A 21 4.27 -2.59 10.28
CA PRO A 21 5.03 -3.72 10.80
C PRO A 21 4.20 -4.53 11.79
N ILE A 22 4.21 -5.85 11.60
CA ILE A 22 3.60 -6.83 12.51
C ILE A 22 4.73 -7.60 13.21
N PRO A 23 4.51 -8.09 14.45
CA PRO A 23 5.49 -8.96 15.10
C PRO A 23 5.86 -10.14 14.19
N MET A 24 7.13 -10.54 14.13
CA MET A 24 7.59 -11.65 13.26
C MET A 24 6.90 -12.99 13.57
N THR A 25 6.37 -13.13 14.79
CA THR A 25 5.59 -14.28 15.24
C THR A 25 4.12 -14.24 14.77
N SER A 26 3.68 -13.12 14.19
CA SER A 26 2.31 -12.93 13.69
C SER A 26 2.27 -13.14 12.19
N HIS A 27 1.33 -13.96 11.73
CA HIS A 27 1.06 -14.18 10.30
C HIS A 27 -0.24 -13.52 9.85
N SER A 28 -0.79 -12.61 10.65
CA SER A 28 -1.99 -11.86 10.29
C SER A 28 -1.68 -10.85 9.18
N THR A 29 -2.45 -10.92 8.10
CA THR A 29 -2.41 -9.95 6.98
C THR A 29 -3.20 -8.67 7.27
N SER A 30 -3.66 -8.50 8.51
CA SER A 30 -4.53 -7.41 8.93
C SER A 30 -4.22 -6.94 10.35
N ILE A 31 -4.49 -5.68 10.60
CA ILE A 31 -4.37 -5.03 11.92
C ILE A 31 -5.68 -4.33 12.27
N ILE A 32 -5.87 -4.05 13.56
CA ILE A 32 -6.97 -3.20 14.03
C ILE A 32 -6.46 -1.77 14.14
N LYS A 33 -7.07 -0.85 13.40
CA LYS A 33 -6.90 0.61 13.56
C LYS A 33 -8.25 1.21 13.91
N HIS A 34 -8.31 1.95 15.03
CA HIS A 34 -9.54 2.60 15.50
C HIS A 34 -10.76 1.66 15.57
N GLY A 35 -10.56 0.40 15.98
CA GLY A 35 -11.62 -0.61 16.06
C GLY A 35 -12.01 -1.25 14.72
N ILE A 36 -11.41 -0.82 13.60
CA ILE A 36 -11.68 -1.37 12.26
C ILE A 36 -10.51 -2.24 11.81
N LYS A 37 -10.83 -3.39 11.20
CA LYS A 37 -9.84 -4.29 10.60
C LYS A 37 -9.40 -3.75 9.24
N VAL A 38 -8.10 -3.48 9.10
CA VAL A 38 -7.48 -2.97 7.87
C VAL A 38 -6.29 -3.83 7.47
N GLN A 39 -5.79 -3.69 6.25
CA GLN A 39 -4.61 -4.46 5.81
C GLN A 39 -3.36 -4.06 6.60
N SER A 40 -2.42 -4.99 6.76
CA SER A 40 -1.09 -4.71 7.33
C SER A 40 -0.03 -4.46 6.26
N ILE A 41 -0.36 -4.67 4.98
CA ILE A 41 0.56 -4.62 3.85
C ILE A 41 0.07 -3.60 2.81
N THR A 42 0.99 -3.04 2.02
CA THR A 42 0.64 -2.35 0.78
C THR A 42 0.98 -3.17 -0.45
N ILE A 43 0.02 -3.42 -1.33
CA ILE A 43 0.20 -4.16 -2.57
C ILE A 43 -0.17 -3.25 -3.74
N LEU A 44 0.75 -3.05 -4.68
CA LEU A 44 0.47 -2.43 -5.97
C LEU A 44 0.34 -3.52 -7.03
N GLY A 45 -0.78 -3.53 -7.76
CA GLY A 45 -0.98 -4.39 -8.93
C GLY A 45 -0.05 -4.04 -10.10
N LYS A 46 -0.20 -4.75 -11.22
CA LYS A 46 0.55 -4.46 -12.46
C LYS A 46 0.29 -3.02 -12.92
N GLU A 47 1.35 -2.35 -13.36
CA GLU A 47 1.29 -1.01 -13.95
C GLU A 47 0.56 0.03 -13.08
N CYS A 48 0.80 0.02 -11.77
CA CYS A 48 0.36 1.13 -10.92
C CYS A 48 1.36 2.30 -10.99
N ALA A 49 0.89 3.53 -10.89
CA ALA A 49 1.72 4.72 -10.81
C ALA A 49 1.46 5.46 -9.50
N VAL A 50 2.48 5.58 -8.66
CA VAL A 50 2.45 6.43 -7.46
C VAL A 50 3.08 7.76 -7.81
N GLY A 51 2.35 8.86 -7.58
CA GLY A 51 2.84 10.22 -7.83
C GLY A 51 4.00 10.61 -6.91
N ASP A 52 4.69 11.70 -7.24
CA ASP A 52 5.75 12.27 -6.42
C ASP A 52 5.18 12.72 -5.06
N GLU A 53 5.97 12.54 -4.00
CA GLU A 53 5.60 12.88 -2.61
C GLU A 53 4.34 12.17 -2.06
N VAL A 54 3.79 11.19 -2.79
CA VAL A 54 2.60 10.44 -2.36
C VAL A 54 2.94 9.33 -1.38
N ARG A 55 2.19 9.25 -0.29
CA ARG A 55 2.23 8.19 0.72
C ARG A 55 1.09 7.18 0.49
N VAL A 56 1.46 5.92 0.32
CA VAL A 56 0.55 4.77 0.18
C VAL A 56 0.79 3.82 1.35
N GLN A 57 -0.21 3.64 2.20
CA GLN A 57 -0.07 2.81 3.40
C GLN A 57 -1.22 1.83 3.64
N ASN A 58 -0.91 0.56 3.89
CA ASN A 58 -1.90 -0.48 4.18
C ASN A 58 -2.99 -0.60 3.08
N CYS A 59 -2.60 -0.48 1.81
CA CYS A 59 -3.53 -0.45 0.68
C CYS A 59 -3.40 -1.65 -0.26
N VAL A 60 -4.49 -2.05 -0.90
CA VAL A 60 -4.41 -2.92 -2.09
C VAL A 60 -4.84 -2.11 -3.29
N CYS A 61 -3.90 -1.86 -4.20
CA CYS A 61 -4.13 -1.12 -5.41
C CYS A 61 -4.30 -2.09 -6.58
N LEU A 62 -5.47 -2.08 -7.21
CA LEU A 62 -5.74 -2.89 -8.40
C LEU A 62 -4.84 -2.47 -9.57
N PRO A 63 -4.66 -3.34 -10.59
CA PRO A 63 -3.84 -3.01 -11.75
C PRO A 63 -4.25 -1.73 -12.47
N TYR A 64 -3.28 -1.05 -13.09
CA TYR A 64 -3.48 0.12 -13.94
C TYR A 64 -4.00 1.38 -13.23
N LYS A 65 -3.75 1.49 -11.93
CA LYS A 65 -4.20 2.62 -11.10
C LYS A 65 -3.12 3.67 -10.94
N GLU A 66 -3.57 4.93 -10.91
CA GLU A 66 -2.71 6.08 -10.68
C GLU A 66 -3.09 6.73 -9.34
N LEU A 67 -2.12 6.81 -8.42
CA LEU A 67 -2.27 7.36 -7.07
C LEU A 67 -1.64 8.76 -7.04
N LYS A 68 -2.47 9.80 -7.19
CA LYS A 68 -2.05 11.21 -7.21
C LYS A 68 -2.10 11.90 -5.84
N ARG A 69 -2.59 11.19 -4.84
CA ARG A 69 -2.77 11.69 -3.47
C ARG A 69 -2.48 10.58 -2.48
N ASP A 70 -2.24 10.97 -1.25
CA ASP A 70 -2.08 10.02 -0.15
C ASP A 70 -3.32 9.13 -0.02
N VAL A 71 -3.07 7.83 0.16
CA VAL A 71 -4.08 6.80 0.35
C VAL A 71 -3.66 5.88 1.49
N ALA A 72 -4.60 5.53 2.35
CA ALA A 72 -4.30 4.65 3.46
C ALA A 72 -5.48 3.78 3.92
N ASN A 73 -5.20 2.50 4.19
CA ASN A 73 -6.13 1.54 4.77
C ASN A 73 -7.37 1.26 3.90
N GLU A 74 -7.21 1.29 2.59
CA GLU A 74 -8.30 1.12 1.62
C GLU A 74 -7.88 0.25 0.42
N VAL A 75 -8.88 -0.28 -0.29
CA VAL A 75 -8.68 -0.97 -1.57
C VAL A 75 -8.92 0.05 -2.69
N ILE A 76 -7.91 0.31 -3.50
CA ILE A 76 -8.01 1.22 -4.65
C ILE A 76 -8.43 0.40 -5.86
N MET A 77 -9.67 0.64 -6.31
CA MET A 77 -10.33 -0.10 -7.39
C MET A 77 -10.22 0.57 -8.74
#